data_AF-A0AA96JK84-F1
#
_entry.id   AF-A0AA96JK84-F1
#
_cell.length_a   1.000
_cell.length_b   1.000
_cell.length_c   1.000
_cell.angle_alpha   90.00
_cell.angle_beta   90.00
_cell.angle_gamma   90.00
#
_symmetry.space_group_name_H-M   'P 1'
#
loop_
_entity.id
_entity.type
_entity.pdbx_description
1 polymer ?
#
loop_
_entity_poly.entity_id
_entity_poly.type
_entity_poly.pdbx_seq_one_letter_code
_entity_poly.pdbx_strand_id
1 'polypeptide(L)'
;MVRYRPLRGRRRTACPPQTVVRERTTTPSSTAAEQPAVRRFRLEDRYRREEGVVHLSGIQALVRILLDRSRQDRSNRLHTATFVSGYEGSPLAGYDFELARRAALFSRVLRELRESADPVSTAAG
;
A
#
# COMPACT_ATOMS: atom_id res chain seq x y z
N MET A 1 0.44 -15.26 9.34
CA MET A 1 -0.51 -14.34 8.65
C MET A 1 -0.03 -12.92 8.85
N VAL A 2 0.38 -12.23 7.78
CA VAL A 2 0.98 -10.89 7.89
C VAL A 2 -0.14 -9.86 7.93
N ARG A 3 -0.19 -9.04 8.99
CA ARG A 3 -1.06 -7.87 9.04
C ARG A 3 -0.39 -6.75 8.27
N TYR A 4 -0.99 -6.33 7.16
CA TYR A 4 -0.46 -5.25 6.35
C TYR A 4 -1.15 -3.94 6.72
N ARG A 5 -0.34 -2.92 7.06
CA ARG A 5 -0.79 -1.54 7.27
C ARG A 5 -0.21 -0.68 6.14
N PRO A 6 -1.05 -0.05 5.30
CA PRO A 6 -0.59 0.75 4.18
C PRO A 6 0.31 1.91 4.62
N LEU A 7 1.33 2.20 3.81
CA LEU A 7 2.29 3.28 4.04
C LEU A 7 1.58 4.62 3.78
N ARG A 8 1.25 5.36 4.86
CA ARG A 8 0.87 6.77 4.72
C ARG A 8 2.12 7.61 4.51
N GLY A 9 2.05 8.57 3.60
CA GLY A 9 3.10 9.56 3.39
C GLY A 9 3.40 10.32 4.68
N ARG A 10 4.43 9.88 5.41
CA ARG A 10 5.07 10.71 6.43
C ARG A 10 5.79 11.83 5.69
N ARG A 11 5.25 13.04 5.76
CA ARG A 11 6.03 14.25 5.45
C ARG A 11 7.32 14.14 6.24
N ARG A 12 8.48 14.23 5.55
CA ARG A 12 9.78 14.37 6.20
C ARG A 12 9.83 15.74 6.87
N THR A 13 9.15 15.90 7.99
CA THR A 13 9.51 16.94 8.94
C THR A 13 10.79 16.47 9.62
N ALA A 14 11.77 17.38 9.72
CA ALA A 14 12.98 17.18 10.48
C ALA A 14 12.70 16.50 11.83
N CYS A 15 13.63 15.66 12.26
CA CYS A 15 13.57 14.94 13.52
C CYS A 15 13.29 15.92 14.69
N PRO A 16 12.12 15.88 15.35
CA PRO A 16 11.99 16.55 16.64
C PRO A 16 12.86 15.81 17.67
N PRO A 17 13.41 16.49 18.69
CA PRO A 17 14.18 15.82 19.73
C PRO A 17 13.37 14.69 20.36
N GLN A 18 14.03 13.53 20.50
CA GLN A 18 13.48 12.26 20.95
C GLN A 18 12.83 12.43 22.33
N THR A 19 11.53 12.72 22.38
CA THR A 19 10.78 12.65 23.63
C THR A 19 10.42 11.19 23.84
N VAL A 20 11.13 10.52 24.75
CA VAL A 20 10.81 9.18 25.21
C VAL A 20 9.44 9.24 25.90
N VAL A 21 8.38 8.86 25.17
CA VAL A 21 7.05 8.69 25.74
C VAL A 21 7.05 7.38 26.53
N ARG A 22 7.15 7.48 27.86
CA ARG A 22 6.90 6.35 28.76
C ARG A 22 5.43 5.93 28.63
N GLU A 23 5.21 4.69 28.21
CA GLU A 23 3.88 4.08 28.16
C GLU A 23 3.32 3.98 29.58
N ARG A 24 2.32 4.81 29.90
CA ARG A 24 1.43 4.56 31.03
C ARG A 24 0.47 3.47 30.60
N THR A 25 0.55 2.31 31.23
CA THR A 25 -0.50 1.29 31.27
C THR A 25 -1.75 1.93 31.87
N THR A 26 -2.53 2.59 31.03
CA THR A 26 -3.91 2.91 31.30
C THR A 26 -4.72 1.97 30.43
N THR A 27 -5.33 0.99 31.09
CA THR A 27 -6.40 0.16 30.55
C THR A 27 -7.35 1.04 29.76
N PRO A 28 -7.50 0.88 28.43
CA PRO A 28 -8.64 1.50 27.76
C PRO A 28 -9.87 0.71 28.20
N SER A 29 -10.58 1.29 29.16
CA SER A 29 -11.94 0.94 29.51
C SER A 29 -12.80 0.91 28.25
N SER A 30 -13.55 -0.18 28.13
CA SER A 30 -14.66 -0.41 27.21
C SER A 30 -15.43 0.87 26.87
N THR A 31 -15.33 1.33 25.62
CA THR A 31 -16.33 2.18 24.98
C THR A 31 -16.32 1.85 23.49
N ALA A 32 -17.37 1.12 23.10
CA ALA A 32 -17.80 0.84 21.72
C ALA A 32 -16.68 0.42 20.76
N ALA A 33 -16.40 -0.89 20.73
CA ALA A 33 -15.91 -1.52 19.51
C ALA A 33 -16.96 -1.31 18.41
N GLU A 34 -16.81 -0.22 17.67
CA GLU A 34 -17.52 -0.01 16.41
C GLU A 34 -17.07 -1.11 15.46
N GLN A 35 -17.85 -2.19 15.45
CA GLN A 35 -17.67 -3.28 14.51
C GLN A 35 -17.84 -2.65 13.13
N PRO A 36 -16.80 -2.60 12.29
CA PRO A 36 -16.96 -2.01 10.97
C PRO A 36 -17.99 -2.88 10.27
N ALA A 37 -19.13 -2.27 9.89
CA ALA A 37 -20.15 -2.91 9.09
C ALA A 37 -19.44 -3.76 8.03
N VAL A 38 -19.77 -5.05 7.95
CA VAL A 38 -19.06 -6.04 7.12
C VAL A 38 -19.22 -5.64 5.66
N ARG A 39 -18.41 -4.68 5.22
CA ARG A 39 -18.32 -4.24 3.83
C ARG A 39 -17.92 -5.48 3.06
N ARG A 40 -18.66 -5.78 2.02
CA ARG A 40 -18.44 -6.91 1.11
C ARG A 40 -16.97 -6.90 0.65
N PHE A 41 -16.14 -7.69 1.32
CA PHE A 41 -14.70 -7.71 1.11
C PHE A 41 -14.40 -8.54 -0.14
N ARG A 42 -13.84 -7.92 -1.17
CA ARG A 42 -13.40 -8.59 -2.39
C ARG A 42 -11.93 -9.00 -2.26
N LEU A 43 -11.55 -10.09 -2.92
CA LEU A 43 -10.15 -10.56 -2.91
C LEU A 43 -9.17 -9.53 -3.49
N GLU A 44 -9.63 -8.65 -4.36
CA GLU A 44 -8.85 -7.55 -4.94
C GLU A 44 -8.58 -6.42 -3.93
N ASP A 45 -9.42 -6.27 -2.89
CA ASP A 45 -9.27 -5.22 -1.88
C ASP A 45 -7.95 -5.36 -1.12
N ARG A 46 -7.41 -6.58 -1.04
CA ARG A 46 -6.07 -6.88 -0.53
C ARG A 46 -4.98 -6.03 -1.21
N TYR A 47 -5.16 -5.69 -2.49
CA TYR A 47 -4.22 -4.91 -3.31
C TYR A 47 -4.65 -3.48 -3.56
N ARG A 48 -5.94 -3.16 -3.39
CA ARG A 48 -6.45 -1.81 -3.66
C ARG A 48 -6.63 -0.98 -2.41
N ARG A 49 -7.07 -1.58 -1.32
CA ARG A 49 -7.50 -0.87 -0.11
C ARG A 49 -6.33 -0.13 0.53
N GLU A 50 -6.45 1.18 0.63
CA GLU A 50 -5.44 2.09 1.20
C GLU A 50 -5.61 2.34 2.69
N GLU A 51 -6.70 1.87 3.28
CA GLU A 51 -7.02 2.10 4.69
C GLU A 51 -7.56 0.86 5.37
N GLY A 52 -7.36 0.76 6.68
CA GLY A 52 -7.73 -0.40 7.46
C GLY A 52 -6.72 -1.54 7.37
N VAL A 53 -7.14 -2.70 7.87
CA VAL A 53 -6.28 -3.91 7.95
C VAL A 53 -6.67 -4.86 6.82
N VAL A 54 -5.65 -5.38 6.12
CA VAL A 54 -5.81 -6.48 5.16
C VAL A 54 -4.88 -7.63 5.53
N HIS A 55 -5.30 -8.83 5.15
CA HIS A 55 -4.56 -10.05 5.40
C HIS A 55 -3.95 -10.58 4.10
N LEU A 56 -2.63 -10.76 4.12
CA LEU A 56 -1.83 -11.15 2.96
C LEU A 56 -0.92 -12.33 3.34
N SER A 57 -0.63 -13.21 2.38
CA SER A 57 0.55 -14.07 2.48
C SER A 57 1.83 -13.23 2.32
N GLY A 58 3.00 -13.81 2.64
CA GLY A 58 4.28 -13.12 2.45
C GLY A 58 4.49 -12.65 1.01
N ILE A 59 4.24 -13.54 0.04
CA ILE A 59 4.34 -13.24 -1.40
C ILE A 59 3.36 -12.11 -1.79
N GLN A 60 2.12 -12.19 -1.31
CA GLN A 60 1.11 -11.15 -1.60
C GLN A 60 1.51 -9.79 -1.02
N ALA A 61 2.17 -9.77 0.14
CA ALA A 61 2.69 -8.55 0.74
C ALA A 61 3.84 -7.94 -0.09
N LEU A 62 4.75 -8.77 -0.62
CA LEU A 62 5.80 -8.30 -1.53
C LEU A 62 5.21 -7.68 -2.79
N VAL A 63 4.23 -8.35 -3.41
CA VAL A 63 3.51 -7.81 -4.57
C VAL A 63 2.81 -6.49 -4.21
N ARG A 64 2.18 -6.42 -3.03
CA ARG A 64 1.49 -5.22 -2.55
C ARG A 64 2.39 -4.00 -2.44
N ILE A 65 3.63 -4.19 -1.96
CA ILE A 65 4.62 -3.12 -1.75
C ILE A 65 4.89 -2.33 -3.05
N LEU A 66 4.88 -2.98 -4.21
CA LEU A 66 5.10 -2.31 -5.50
C LEU A 66 4.04 -1.23 -5.78
N LEU A 67 2.78 -1.56 -5.51
CA LEU A 67 1.66 -0.62 -5.68
C LEU A 67 1.76 0.52 -4.66
N ASP A 68 2.10 0.22 -3.41
CA ASP A 68 2.19 1.25 -2.37
C ASP A 68 3.40 2.16 -2.56
N ARG A 69 4.50 1.65 -3.13
CA ARG A 69 5.61 2.49 -3.57
C ARG A 69 5.18 3.45 -4.68
N SER A 70 4.47 2.95 -5.69
CA SER A 70 3.94 3.79 -6.77
C SER A 70 3.00 4.87 -6.24
N ARG A 71 2.10 4.54 -5.30
CA ARG A 71 1.22 5.52 -4.63
C ARG A 71 2.00 6.57 -3.86
N GLN A 72 3.01 6.14 -3.11
CA GLN A 72 3.84 7.05 -2.34
C GLN A 72 4.60 8.01 -3.27
N ASP A 73 5.17 7.51 -4.35
CA ASP A 73 5.87 8.34 -5.33
C ASP A 73 4.93 9.35 -5.98
N ARG A 74 3.68 8.96 -6.30
CA ARG A 74 2.65 9.86 -6.81
C ARG A 74 2.24 10.93 -5.80
N SER A 75 2.09 10.56 -4.53
CA SER A 75 1.82 11.52 -3.45
C SER A 75 2.95 12.55 -3.28
N ASN A 76 4.17 12.17 -3.63
CA ASN A 76 5.35 13.03 -3.64
C ASN A 76 5.55 13.76 -4.99
N ARG A 77 4.63 13.61 -5.95
CA ARG A 77 4.70 14.17 -7.32
C ARG A 77 5.95 13.73 -8.08
N LEU A 78 6.41 12.49 -7.86
CA LEU A 78 7.54 11.91 -8.57
C LEU A 78 7.07 11.10 -9.77
N HIS A 79 7.74 11.29 -10.91
CA HIS A 79 7.53 10.49 -12.12
C HIS A 79 8.40 9.23 -12.09
N THR A 80 7.97 8.24 -11.31
CA THR A 80 8.69 6.96 -11.18
C THR A 80 7.98 5.82 -11.91
N ALA A 81 8.75 4.79 -12.22
CA ALA A 81 8.29 3.48 -12.66
C ALA A 81 8.90 2.41 -11.76
N THR A 82 8.15 1.34 -11.50
CA THR A 82 8.63 0.18 -10.77
C THR A 82 9.02 -0.90 -11.76
N PHE A 83 10.28 -1.34 -11.70
CA PHE A 83 10.81 -2.45 -12.50
C PHE A 83 11.12 -3.63 -11.59
N VAL A 84 10.71 -4.82 -12.01
CA VAL A 84 10.92 -6.07 -11.28
C VAL A 84 11.65 -7.04 -12.21
N SER A 85 12.79 -7.55 -11.77
CA SER A 85 13.54 -8.60 -12.45
C SER A 85 13.75 -9.78 -11.49
N GLY A 86 13.86 -10.98 -12.06
CA GLY A 86 14.02 -12.22 -11.31
C GLY A 86 14.47 -13.36 -12.21
N TYR A 87 14.94 -14.45 -11.59
CA TYR A 87 15.26 -15.71 -12.26
C TYR A 87 14.15 -16.73 -11.97
N GLU A 88 13.77 -17.50 -12.98
CA GLU A 88 12.76 -18.54 -12.86
C GLU A 88 13.18 -19.57 -11.80
N GLY A 89 12.30 -19.88 -10.85
CA GLY A 89 12.64 -20.79 -9.75
C GLY A 89 13.43 -20.14 -8.60
N SER A 90 13.45 -18.80 -8.52
CA SER A 90 13.88 -18.07 -7.32
C SER A 90 13.31 -18.71 -6.03
N PRO A 91 14.05 -18.71 -4.90
CA PRO A 91 13.60 -19.28 -3.62
C PRO A 91 12.31 -18.66 -3.07
N LEU A 92 11.86 -17.54 -3.65
CA LEU A 92 10.52 -16.96 -3.48
C LEU A 92 9.49 -17.61 -4.43
N ALA A 93 9.60 -18.92 -4.68
CA ALA A 93 8.76 -19.68 -5.60
C ALA A 93 7.28 -19.30 -5.44
N GLY A 94 6.66 -18.78 -6.50
CA GLY A 94 5.31 -18.24 -6.47
C GLY A 94 5.19 -16.72 -6.64
N TYR A 95 6.27 -15.95 -6.47
CA TYR A 95 6.22 -14.50 -6.65
C TYR A 95 5.91 -14.08 -8.09
N ASP A 96 6.63 -14.65 -9.07
CA ASP A 96 6.40 -14.36 -10.48
C ASP A 96 5.01 -14.81 -10.93
N PHE A 97 4.52 -15.94 -10.41
CA PHE A 97 3.16 -16.42 -10.67
C PHE A 97 2.08 -15.50 -10.09
N GLU A 98 2.27 -14.99 -8.87
CA GLU A 98 1.35 -14.02 -8.26
C GLU A 98 1.37 -12.68 -9.01
N LEU A 99 2.54 -12.21 -9.47
CA LEU A 99 2.65 -11.03 -10.33
C LEU A 99 1.91 -11.25 -11.65
N ALA A 100 2.16 -12.37 -12.34
CA ALA A 100 1.51 -12.70 -13.60
C ALA A 100 -0.02 -12.77 -13.45
N ARG A 101 -0.51 -13.46 -12.41
CA ARG A 101 -1.95 -13.58 -12.10
C ARG A 101 -2.59 -12.22 -11.83
N ARG A 102 -1.84 -11.26 -11.30
CA ARG A 102 -2.31 -9.93 -10.94
C ARG A 102 -1.96 -8.85 -11.97
N ALA A 103 -1.33 -9.19 -13.09
CA ALA A 103 -0.87 -8.23 -14.09
C ALA A 103 -1.99 -7.25 -14.53
N ALA A 104 -3.19 -7.75 -14.82
CA ALA A 104 -4.33 -6.92 -15.20
C ALA A 104 -4.77 -5.93 -14.09
N LEU A 105 -4.70 -6.34 -12.82
CA LEU A 105 -4.99 -5.46 -11.69
C LEU A 105 -3.93 -4.35 -11.61
N PHE A 106 -2.66 -4.70 -11.77
CA PHE A 106 -1.55 -3.74 -11.78
C PHE A 106 -1.70 -2.71 -12.89
N SER A 107 -1.92 -3.14 -14.13
CA SER A 107 -2.10 -2.24 -15.27
C SER A 107 -3.22 -1.24 -15.01
N ARG A 108 -4.35 -1.71 -14.46
CA ARG A 108 -5.48 -0.85 -14.13
C ARG A 108 -5.15 0.16 -13.01
N VAL A 109 -4.63 -0.31 -11.88
CA VAL A 109 -4.33 0.56 -10.73
C VAL A 109 -3.23 1.57 -11.07
N LEU A 110 -2.18 1.15 -11.77
CA LEU A 110 -1.08 2.04 -12.16
C LEU A 110 -1.54 3.11 -13.16
N ARG A 111 -2.44 2.76 -14.07
CA ARG A 111 -3.08 3.74 -14.97
C ARG A 111 -3.90 4.77 -14.17
N GLU A 112 -4.77 4.30 -13.26
CA GLU A 112 -5.57 5.17 -12.38
C GLU A 112 -4.68 6.13 -11.58
N LEU A 113 -3.57 5.64 -11.02
CA LEU A 113 -2.61 6.47 -10.28
C LEU A 113 -1.86 7.48 -11.15
N ARG A 114 -1.56 7.14 -12.41
CA ARG A 114 -0.94 8.07 -13.35
C ARG A 114 -1.89 9.21 -13.69
N GLU A 115 -3.12 8.87 -14.05
CA GLU A 115 -4.17 9.84 -14.42
C GLU A 115 -4.49 10.81 -13.27
N SER A 116 -4.50 10.33 -12.02
CA SER A 116 -4.77 11.18 -10.84
C SER A 116 -3.68 12.21 -10.51
N ALA A 117 -2.49 12.07 -11.08
CA ALA A 117 -1.30 12.82 -10.67
C ALA A 117 -0.82 13.85 -11.71
N ASP A 118 -1.45 13.94 -12.88
CA ASP A 118 -1.07 14.85 -13.97
C ASP A 118 -1.93 16.14 -13.95
N PRO A 119 -1.51 17.25 -13.28
CA PRO A 119 -2.16 18.56 -13.43
C PRO A 119 -1.75 19.31 -14.71
N VAL A 120 -0.82 18.77 -15.49
CA VAL A 120 -0.15 19.47 -16.61
C VAL A 120 -1.02 19.53 -17.89
N SER A 121 -2.14 18.80 -17.96
CA SER A 121 -3.04 18.85 -19.13
C SER A 121 -4.06 19.99 -19.09
N THR A 122 -4.27 20.66 -17.94
CA THR A 122 -5.28 21.73 -17.80
C THR A 122 -4.71 23.13 -18.07
N ALA A 123 -3.40 23.28 -18.27
CA ALA A 123 -2.73 24.57 -18.47
C ALA A 123 -2.27 24.82 -19.93
N ALA A 124 -2.84 24.11 -20.89
CA ALA A 124 -2.59 24.31 -22.33
C ALA A 124 -3.91 24.59 -23.07
N GLY A 125 -4.51 25.74 -22.77
CA GLY A 125 -5.70 26.30 -23.41
C GLY A 125 -5.76 27.80 -23.22
#